data_AF-A0A382MMJ6-F1
#
_entry.id   AF-A0A382MMJ6-F1
#
_cell.length_a   1.000
_cell.length_b   1.000
_cell.length_c   1.000
_cell.angle_alpha   90.00
_cell.angle_beta   90.00
_cell.angle_gamma   90.00
#
_symmetry.space_group_name_H-M   'P 1'
#
loop_
_entity.id
_entity.type
_entity.pdbx_description
1 polymer ?
#
loop_
_entity_poly.entity_id
_entity_poly.type
_entity_poly.pdbx_seq_one_letter_code
_entity_poly.pdbx_strand_id
1 'polypeptide(L)'
;MFSGALAGYRLASTLARRIPEGAGRPLARAAGRLVGRLDSSRRRQVGRHVRRVQGADLPATALRRATGRVFASYADYWYRSLRLPAMDTAELGRRFSIDGYRHLEEARTA
;
A
#
# COMPACT_ATOMS: atom_id res chain seq x y z
N MET A 1 20.84 -7.22 -16.71
CA MET A 1 20.24 -5.96 -16.18
C MET A 1 19.18 -6.19 -15.08
N PHE A 2 19.19 -7.31 -14.33
CA PHE A 2 18.20 -7.59 -13.26
C PHE A 2 18.72 -7.40 -11.82
N SER A 3 20.00 -7.13 -11.64
CA SER A 3 20.65 -7.17 -10.31
C SER A 3 20.20 -6.07 -9.35
N GLY A 4 19.92 -4.86 -9.84
CA GLY A 4 19.51 -3.73 -9.00
C GLY A 4 18.09 -3.87 -8.43
N ALA A 5 17.13 -4.31 -9.26
CA ALA A 5 15.75 -4.54 -8.81
C ALA A 5 15.67 -5.68 -7.78
N LEU A 6 16.39 -6.78 -8.02
CA LEU A 6 16.48 -7.88 -7.07
C LEU A 6 17.15 -7.47 -5.76
N ALA A 7 18.25 -6.71 -5.83
CA ALA A 7 18.92 -6.18 -4.65
C ALA A 7 18.01 -5.25 -3.84
N GLY A 8 17.30 -4.34 -4.52
CA GLY A 8 16.31 -3.46 -3.89
C GLY A 8 15.18 -4.23 -3.23
N TYR A 9 14.65 -5.26 -3.90
CA TYR A 9 13.63 -6.15 -3.33
C TYR A 9 14.14 -6.87 -2.08
N ARG A 10 15.33 -7.49 -2.13
CA ARG A 10 15.94 -8.19 -0.98
C ARG A 10 16.18 -7.24 0.20
N LEU A 11 16.66 -6.03 -0.07
CA LEU A 11 16.87 -5.01 0.94
C LEU A 11 15.54 -4.59 1.58
N ALA A 12 14.55 -4.21 0.78
CA ALA A 12 13.23 -3.80 1.26
C ALA A 12 12.55 -4.93 2.06
N SER A 13 12.66 -6.17 1.59
CA SER A 13 12.14 -7.36 2.25
C SER A 13 12.79 -7.59 3.63
N THR A 14 14.12 -7.44 3.71
CA THR A 14 14.85 -7.57 4.97
C THR A 14 14.49 -6.46 5.96
N LEU A 15 14.42 -5.21 5.49
CA LEU A 15 14.02 -4.07 6.32
C LEU A 15 12.59 -4.21 6.83
N ALA A 16 11.64 -4.60 5.98
CA ALA A 16 10.23 -4.74 6.34
C ALA A 16 10.00 -5.75 7.49
N ARG A 17 10.80 -6.82 7.53
CA ARG A 17 10.77 -7.83 8.59
C ARG A 17 11.41 -7.36 9.91
N ARG A 18 12.41 -6.49 9.85
CA ARG A 18 13.17 -6.06 11.05
C ARG A 18 12.62 -4.81 11.73
N ILE A 19 11.94 -3.94 10.98
CA ILE A 19 11.38 -2.70 11.54
C ILE A 19 10.25 -3.06 12.53
N PRO A 20 10.20 -2.44 13.73
CA PRO A 20 9.09 -2.61 14.67
C PRO A 20 7.73 -2.23 14.07
N GLU A 21 6.67 -2.96 14.43
CA GLU A 21 5.34 -2.80 13.82
C GLU A 21 4.76 -1.39 13.96
N GLY A 22 4.99 -0.75 15.11
CA GLY A 22 4.52 0.61 15.38
C GLY A 22 5.14 1.67 14.45
N ALA A 23 6.36 1.46 13.98
CA ALA A 23 7.09 2.43 13.16
C ALA A 23 7.00 2.13 11.65
N GLY A 24 6.88 0.85 11.26
CA GLY A 24 6.97 0.46 9.85
C GLY A 24 5.90 1.07 8.95
N ARG A 25 4.65 1.10 9.39
CA ARG A 25 3.55 1.68 8.60
C ARG A 25 3.69 3.20 8.42
N PRO A 26 3.91 4.02 9.48
CA PRO A 26 4.20 5.44 9.31
C PRO A 26 5.38 5.72 8.37
N LEU A 27 6.48 4.97 8.52
CA LEU A 27 7.68 5.12 7.69
C LEU A 27 7.40 4.81 6.22
N ALA A 28 6.73 3.68 5.94
CA ALA A 28 6.34 3.31 4.58
C ALA A 28 5.45 4.38 3.94
N ARG A 29 4.44 4.87 4.68
CA ARG A 29 3.55 5.95 4.19
C ARG A 29 4.31 7.25 3.92
N ALA A 30 5.27 7.61 4.77
CA ALA A 30 6.11 8.79 4.57
C ALA A 30 7.00 8.64 3.33
N ALA A 31 7.68 7.49 3.19
CA ALA A 31 8.48 7.17 2.01
C ALA A 31 7.65 7.21 0.72
N GLY A 32 6.44 6.62 0.73
CA GLY A 32 5.53 6.68 -0.40
C GLY A 32 5.17 8.12 -0.80
N ARG A 33 4.82 8.98 0.18
CA ARG A 33 4.55 10.40 -0.10
C ARG A 33 5.76 11.12 -0.69
N LEU A 34 6.97 10.82 -0.23
CA LEU A 34 8.20 11.39 -0.74
C LEU A 34 8.45 10.97 -2.19
N VAL A 35 8.38 9.67 -2.49
CA VAL A 35 8.50 9.15 -3.86
C VAL A 35 7.45 9.78 -4.78
N GLY A 36 6.20 9.88 -4.33
CA GLY A 36 5.13 10.54 -5.08
C GLY A 36 5.27 12.06 -5.22
N ARG A 37 6.25 12.70 -4.57
CA ARG A 37 6.64 14.11 -4.83
C ARG A 37 7.79 14.19 -5.84
N LEU A 38 8.71 13.22 -5.84
CA LEU A 38 9.86 13.18 -6.72
C LEU A 38 9.49 12.72 -8.15
N ASP A 39 8.53 11.81 -8.29
CA ASP A 39 8.06 11.33 -9.59
C ASP A 39 6.86 12.16 -10.09
N SER A 40 7.16 13.28 -10.75
CA SER A 40 6.14 14.19 -11.30
C SER A 40 5.25 13.52 -12.36
N SER A 41 5.77 12.54 -13.10
CA SER A 41 5.03 11.84 -14.15
C SER A 41 3.96 10.92 -13.57
N ARG A 42 4.35 10.02 -12.67
CA ARG A 42 3.41 9.15 -11.95
C ARG A 42 2.45 9.97 -11.12
N ARG A 43 2.92 11.06 -10.48
CA ARG A 43 2.05 11.94 -9.70
C ARG A 43 0.92 12.54 -10.55
N ARG A 44 1.21 13.02 -11.76
CA ARG A 44 0.18 13.52 -12.69
C ARG A 44 -0.78 12.41 -13.10
N GLN A 45 -0.28 11.22 -13.41
CA GLN A 45 -1.12 10.08 -13.79
C GLN A 45 -2.10 9.71 -12.67
N VAL A 46 -1.61 9.54 -11.44
CA VAL A 46 -2.44 9.27 -10.26
C VAL A 46 -3.44 10.40 -10.02
N GLY A 47 -3.01 11.65 -10.15
CA GLY A 47 -3.92 12.80 -10.01
C GLY A 47 -5.09 12.77 -11.00
N ARG A 48 -4.87 12.35 -12.25
CA ARG A 48 -5.96 12.15 -13.22
C ARG A 48 -6.92 11.04 -12.78
N HIS A 49 -6.41 9.92 -12.26
CA HIS A 49 -7.27 8.85 -11.73
C HIS A 49 -8.09 9.32 -10.54
N VAL A 50 -7.49 10.06 -9.61
CA VAL A 50 -8.20 10.65 -8.47
C VAL A 50 -9.35 11.55 -8.93
N ARG A 51 -9.13 12.41 -9.94
CA ARG A 51 -10.22 13.25 -10.50
C ARG A 51 -11.34 12.44 -11.13
N ARG A 52 -11.01 11.36 -11.85
CA ARG A 52 -12.05 10.49 -12.44
C ARG A 52 -12.92 9.81 -11.39
N VAL A 53 -12.35 9.45 -10.24
CA VAL A 53 -13.06 8.77 -9.15
C VAL A 53 -13.79 9.75 -8.23
N GLN A 54 -13.18 10.89 -7.91
CA GLN A 54 -13.68 11.84 -6.90
C GLN A 54 -14.38 13.07 -7.49
N GLY A 55 -14.43 13.20 -8.81
CA GLY A 55 -15.02 14.35 -9.52
C GLY A 55 -13.98 15.28 -10.14
N ALA A 56 -14.34 15.86 -11.28
CA ALA A 56 -13.48 16.78 -12.04
C ALA A 56 -13.21 18.08 -11.26
N ASP A 57 -14.19 18.54 -10.48
CA ASP A 57 -14.16 19.81 -9.73
C ASP A 57 -13.43 19.72 -8.38
N LEU A 58 -12.71 18.61 -8.13
CA LEU A 58 -11.97 18.41 -6.90
C LEU A 58 -10.93 19.54 -6.70
N PRO A 59 -10.98 20.29 -5.59
CA PRO A 59 -10.05 21.40 -5.34
C PRO A 59 -8.59 20.95 -5.39
N ALA A 60 -7.69 21.82 -5.87
CA ALA A 60 -6.28 21.48 -6.08
C ALA A 60 -5.58 20.98 -4.80
N THR A 61 -5.92 21.54 -3.63
CA THR A 61 -5.40 21.10 -2.33
C THR A 61 -5.89 19.70 -1.96
N ALA A 62 -7.18 19.41 -2.17
CA ALA A 62 -7.78 18.11 -1.96
C ALA A 62 -7.18 17.06 -2.91
N LEU A 63 -7.00 17.40 -4.19
CA LEU A 63 -6.35 16.55 -5.18
C LEU A 63 -4.91 16.21 -4.77
N ARG A 64 -4.13 17.20 -4.31
CA ARG A 64 -2.75 16.98 -3.84
C ARG A 64 -2.70 16.06 -2.63
N ARG A 65 -3.62 16.22 -1.68
CA ARG A 65 -3.74 15.37 -0.48
C ARG A 65 -4.16 13.96 -0.86
N ALA A 66 -5.18 13.79 -1.68
CA ALA A 66 -5.68 12.50 -2.14
C ALA A 66 -4.61 11.74 -2.95
N THR A 67 -3.94 12.41 -3.89
CA THR A 67 -2.82 11.84 -4.64
C THR A 67 -1.71 11.37 -3.68
N GLY A 68 -1.33 12.19 -2.69
CA GLY A 68 -0.35 11.79 -1.67
C GLY A 68 -0.80 10.61 -0.81
N ARG A 69 -2.10 10.48 -0.52
CA ARG A 69 -2.66 9.31 0.18
C ARG A 69 -2.57 8.04 -0.66
N VAL A 70 -2.75 8.12 -1.98
CA VAL A 70 -2.58 6.97 -2.88
C VAL A 70 -1.15 6.43 -2.79
N PHE A 71 -0.14 7.28 -2.93
CA PHE A 71 1.26 6.85 -2.80
C PHE A 71 1.59 6.31 -1.40
N ALA A 72 1.08 6.95 -0.34
CA ALA A 72 1.24 6.45 1.02
C ALA A 72 0.63 5.05 1.19
N SER A 73 -0.58 4.84 0.66
CA SER A 73 -1.29 3.57 0.75
C SER A 73 -0.58 2.48 -0.05
N TYR A 74 -0.05 2.80 -1.23
CA TYR A 74 0.66 1.83 -2.06
C TYR A 74 1.98 1.40 -1.41
N ALA A 75 2.70 2.32 -0.76
CA ALA A 75 3.89 1.99 0.00
C ALA A 75 3.58 1.17 1.27
N ASP A 76 2.49 1.49 1.99
CA ASP A 76 2.00 0.68 3.13
C ASP A 76 1.64 -0.75 2.69
N TYR A 77 0.98 -0.89 1.53
CA TYR A 77 0.71 -2.20 0.91
C TYR A 77 2.01 -2.98 0.68
N TRP A 78 3.00 -2.40 0.00
CA TRP A 78 4.28 -3.10 -0.24
C TRP A 78 5.00 -3.46 1.05
N TYR A 79 5.04 -2.57 2.04
CA TYR A 79 5.61 -2.87 3.35
C TYR A 79 4.93 -4.09 4.00
N ARG A 80 3.59 -4.14 4.01
CA ARG A 80 2.83 -5.27 4.56
C ARG A 80 3.13 -6.56 3.80
N SER A 81 3.11 -6.54 2.47
CA SER A 81 3.39 -7.72 1.64
C SER A 81 4.81 -8.25 1.84
N LEU A 82 5.79 -7.36 1.99
CA LEU A 82 7.19 -7.74 2.23
C LEU A 82 7.45 -8.31 3.63
N ARG A 83 6.65 -7.89 4.61
CA ARG A 83 6.68 -8.41 5.98
C ARG A 83 5.93 -9.74 6.12
N LEU A 84 4.89 -9.94 5.31
CA LEU A 84 3.95 -11.06 5.40
C LEU A 84 4.61 -12.45 5.56
N PRO A 85 5.70 -12.80 4.86
CA PRO A 85 6.32 -14.13 4.99
C PRO A 85 6.92 -14.45 6.37
N ALA A 86 7.09 -13.45 7.23
CA ALA A 86 7.61 -13.63 8.58
C ALA A 86 6.52 -13.48 9.67
N MET A 87 5.25 -13.35 9.27
CA MET A 87 4.13 -13.22 10.20
C MET A 87 3.48 -14.58 10.45
N ASP A 88 2.99 -14.78 11.67
CA ASP A 88 2.19 -15.95 12.02
C ASP A 88 0.80 -15.87 11.36
N THR A 89 0.37 -16.96 10.74
CA THR A 89 -0.92 -17.04 10.05
C THR A 89 -2.10 -17.00 11.01
N ALA A 90 -1.96 -17.58 12.21
CA ALA A 90 -3.03 -17.52 13.22
C ALA A 90 -3.18 -16.10 13.76
N GLU A 91 -2.07 -15.40 14.02
CA GLU A 91 -2.09 -13.98 14.36
C GLU A 91 -2.69 -13.10 13.26
N LEU A 92 -2.34 -13.34 11.99
CA LEU A 92 -2.98 -12.65 10.86
C LEU A 92 -4.48 -12.88 10.89
N GLY A 93 -4.94 -14.12 11.02
CA GLY A 93 -6.38 -14.45 11.08
C GLY A 93 -7.14 -13.67 12.15
N ARG A 94 -6.55 -13.47 13.33
CA ARG A 94 -7.16 -12.66 14.42
C ARG A 94 -7.24 -11.16 14.10
N ARG A 95 -6.40 -10.65 13.19
CA ARG A 95 -6.32 -9.23 12.81
C ARG A 95 -7.24 -8.86 11.64
N PHE A 96 -7.88 -9.83 10.98
CA PHE A 96 -8.77 -9.60 9.85
C PHE A 96 -10.21 -10.02 10.16
N SER A 97 -11.16 -9.22 9.72
CA SER A 97 -12.55 -9.62 9.53
C SER A 97 -12.86 -9.62 8.03
N ILE A 98 -13.72 -10.54 7.58
CA ILE A 98 -14.15 -10.62 6.18
C ILE A 98 -15.66 -10.35 6.15
N ASP A 99 -16.03 -9.16 5.70
CA ASP A 99 -17.42 -8.81 5.52
C ASP A 99 -18.02 -9.63 4.37
N GLY A 100 -19.16 -10.28 4.64
CA GLY A 100 -19.82 -11.14 3.65
C GLY A 100 -19.24 -12.55 3.49
N TYR A 101 -18.42 -13.05 4.43
CA TYR A 101 -17.84 -14.41 4.36
C TYR A 101 -18.90 -15.51 4.16
N ARG A 102 -20.10 -15.34 4.72
CA ARG A 102 -21.26 -16.22 4.55
C ARG A 102 -21.55 -16.57 3.08
N HIS A 103 -21.37 -15.63 2.15
CA HIS A 103 -21.61 -15.88 0.73
C HIS A 103 -20.67 -16.95 0.14
N LEU A 104 -19.45 -17.05 0.67
CA LEU A 104 -18.51 -18.10 0.29
C LEU A 104 -18.90 -19.45 0.89
N GLU A 105 -19.43 -19.45 2.12
CA GLU A 105 -19.90 -20.66 2.78
C GLU A 105 -21.11 -21.25 2.04
N GLU A 106 -22.08 -20.39 1.68
CA GLU A 106 -23.27 -20.78 0.90
C GLU A 106 -22.91 -21.32 -0.47
N ALA A 107 -21.98 -20.68 -1.19
CA ALA A 107 -21.55 -21.14 -2.50
C ALA A 107 -20.76 -22.47 -2.44
N ARG A 108 -20.15 -22.80 -1.30
CA ARG A 108 -19.42 -24.06 -1.12
C ARG A 108 -20.34 -25.23 -0.80
N THR A 109 -21.50 -24.97 -0.20
CA THR A 109 -22.48 -25.99 0.20
C THR A 109 -23.62 -26.20 -0.79
N ALA A 110 -23.81 -25.26 -1.74
CA ALA A 110 -24.71 -25.39 -2.88
C ALA A 110 -24.16 -26.33 -3.97
#